data_AF-C7ZDX5-F1
#
_entry.id   AF-C7ZDX5-F1
#
_cell.length_a   1.000
_cell.length_b   1.000
_cell.length_c   1.000
_cell.angle_alpha   90.00
_cell.angle_beta   90.00
_cell.angle_gamma   90.00
#
_symmetry.space_group_name_H-M   'P 1'
#
loop_
_entity.id
_entity.type
_entity.pdbx_description
1 polymer ?
#
loop_
_entity_poly.entity_id
_entity_poly.type
_entity_poly.pdbx_seq_one_letter_code
_entity_poly.pdbx_strand_id
1 'polypeptide(L)'
;MATPAEQQAAANSFIQEVWGLQGVAYLVITYTAESVAAYYVVAYWKALANNGITPEQREALRSDPDSPEWELRINGSKTHVIGLILYMTLLWLLKGYWIVYYMRLTEGVSSAKRVAYWGAYIMPITYVSCLLVAFLKCIPFEKQWQIDPEPPNSCMPAITYIQTLYVMAMNTITDFYLMAIPLPMVWRARMPWRKKIIIMVMFSGAFLEMAFGILRAVSILTKGNTDPAQSGYWSVRESFVSFVLTNMPMVYPLVKRFIEKSVSSSKGNSRPGLGDSQGYRLESYKNKSASRPRPDERDLGDTVWGSKEHIVATETIDKGQSSGDDASL
;
A
#
# COMPACT_ATOMS: atom_id res chain seq x y z
N MET A 1 35.20 -4.04 -3.22
CA MET A 1 34.03 -4.78 -2.69
C MET A 1 33.15 -3.76 -1.99
N ALA A 2 31.88 -3.66 -2.37
CA ALA A 2 30.93 -2.79 -1.66
C ALA A 2 30.78 -3.28 -0.21
N THR A 3 30.71 -2.34 0.73
CA THR A 3 30.46 -2.65 2.13
C THR A 3 29.05 -3.23 2.30
N PRO A 4 28.78 -4.02 3.35
CA PRO A 4 27.43 -4.53 3.63
C PRO A 4 26.38 -3.41 3.75
N ALA A 5 26.80 -2.22 4.19
CA ALA A 5 25.96 -1.02 4.28
C ALA A 5 25.61 -0.45 2.90
N GLU A 6 26.57 -0.39 1.97
CA GLU A 6 26.33 0.04 0.58
C GLU A 6 25.46 -0.95 -0.19
N GLN A 7 25.64 -2.26 0.03
CA GLN A 7 24.77 -3.29 -0.55
C GLN A 7 23.34 -3.17 -0.02
N GLN A 8 23.17 -2.91 1.28
CA GLN A 8 21.86 -2.68 1.89
C GLN A 8 21.20 -1.40 1.36
N ALA A 9 21.96 -0.32 1.19
CA ALA A 9 21.47 0.94 0.65
C ALA A 9 21.02 0.80 -0.82
N ALA A 10 21.82 0.11 -1.65
CA ALA A 10 21.48 -0.17 -3.05
C ALA A 10 20.25 -1.10 -3.18
N ALA A 11 20.11 -2.08 -2.28
CA ALA A 11 18.91 -2.92 -2.23
C ALA A 11 17.67 -2.09 -1.84
N ASN A 12 17.80 -1.20 -0.84
CA ASN A 12 16.71 -0.35 -0.40
C ASN A 12 16.27 0.66 -1.48
N SER A 13 17.20 1.21 -2.27
CA SER A 13 16.91 2.11 -3.39
C SER A 13 16.26 1.39 -4.57
N PHE A 14 16.75 0.21 -4.95
CA PHE A 14 16.13 -0.63 -5.98
C PHE A 14 14.69 -1.00 -5.61
N ILE A 15 14.47 -1.39 -4.35
CA ILE A 15 13.13 -1.64 -3.83
C ILE A 15 12.25 -0.38 -3.92
N GLN A 16 12.82 0.82 -3.80
CA GLN A 16 12.09 2.10 -3.88
C GLN A 16 11.68 2.48 -5.29
N GLU A 17 12.53 2.21 -6.28
CA GLU A 17 12.17 2.41 -7.68
C GLU A 17 11.12 1.38 -8.14
N VAL A 18 11.35 0.10 -7.85
CA VAL A 18 10.47 -1.00 -8.31
C VAL A 18 9.11 -0.96 -7.63
N TRP A 19 9.07 -0.75 -6.32
CA TRP A 19 7.83 -0.73 -5.53
C TRP A 19 7.30 0.68 -5.25
N GLY A 20 7.88 1.69 -5.89
CA GLY A 20 7.36 3.05 -5.93
C GLY A 20 6.20 3.17 -6.94
N LEU A 21 6.30 4.14 -7.85
CA LEU A 21 5.26 4.40 -8.85
C LEU A 21 5.00 3.20 -9.77
N GLN A 22 6.05 2.42 -10.09
CA GLN A 22 5.92 1.25 -10.97
C GLN A 22 5.13 0.12 -10.31
N GLY A 23 5.39 -0.19 -9.05
CA GLY A 23 4.64 -1.21 -8.29
C GLY A 23 3.14 -0.92 -8.24
N VAL A 24 2.76 0.34 -7.99
CA VAL A 24 1.34 0.75 -8.01
C VAL A 24 0.74 0.60 -9.40
N ALA A 25 1.48 0.95 -10.46
CA ALA A 25 1.01 0.75 -11.83
C ALA A 25 0.73 -0.74 -12.12
N TYR A 26 1.62 -1.65 -11.73
CA TYR A 26 1.38 -3.09 -11.87
C TYR A 26 0.15 -3.57 -11.11
N LEU A 27 -0.07 -3.09 -9.88
CA LEU A 27 -1.26 -3.42 -9.09
C LEU A 27 -2.54 -2.92 -9.76
N VAL A 28 -2.55 -1.70 -10.30
CA VAL A 28 -3.70 -1.14 -11.01
C VAL A 28 -3.98 -1.91 -12.30
N ILE A 29 -2.94 -2.23 -13.08
CA ILE A 29 -3.10 -3.00 -14.33
C ILE A 29 -3.65 -4.40 -14.04
N THR A 30 -3.12 -5.09 -13.03
CA THR A 30 -3.59 -6.43 -12.68
C THR A 30 -5.00 -6.42 -12.09
N TYR A 31 -5.34 -5.45 -11.25
CA TYR A 31 -6.70 -5.26 -10.72
C TYR A 31 -7.71 -4.95 -11.81
N THR A 32 -7.38 -4.04 -12.73
CA THR A 32 -8.25 -3.72 -13.86
C THR A 32 -8.43 -4.92 -14.79
N ALA A 33 -7.38 -5.68 -15.09
CA ALA A 33 -7.48 -6.90 -15.87
C ALA A 33 -8.37 -7.97 -15.20
N GLU A 34 -8.23 -8.17 -13.89
CA GLU A 34 -9.07 -9.09 -13.10
C GLU A 34 -10.56 -8.69 -13.15
N SER A 35 -10.83 -7.42 -12.89
CA SER A 35 -12.19 -6.87 -12.92
C SER A 35 -12.81 -6.91 -14.32
N VAL A 36 -12.02 -6.66 -15.37
CA VAL A 36 -12.45 -6.82 -16.76
C VAL A 36 -12.76 -8.28 -17.07
N ALA A 37 -11.91 -9.23 -16.69
CA ALA A 37 -12.20 -10.65 -16.91
C ALA A 37 -13.52 -11.09 -16.25
N ALA A 38 -13.76 -10.64 -15.00
CA ALA A 38 -15.03 -10.88 -14.31
C ALA A 38 -16.23 -10.24 -15.03
N TYR A 39 -16.07 -9.01 -15.54
CA TYR A 39 -17.10 -8.34 -16.34
C TYR A 39 -17.42 -9.12 -17.62
N TYR A 40 -16.42 -9.62 -18.34
CA TYR A 40 -16.63 -10.41 -19.56
C TYR A 40 -17.42 -11.69 -19.30
N VAL A 41 -17.15 -12.41 -18.19
CA VAL A 41 -17.93 -13.59 -17.76
C VAL A 41 -19.42 -13.27 -17.66
N VAL A 42 -19.76 -12.15 -17.02
CA VAL A 42 -21.15 -11.79 -16.76
C VAL A 42 -21.83 -11.20 -17.99
N ALA A 43 -21.22 -10.17 -18.57
CA ALA A 43 -21.84 -9.34 -19.60
C ALA A 43 -21.74 -9.95 -21.00
N TYR A 44 -20.60 -10.56 -21.34
CA TYR A 44 -20.34 -11.06 -22.69
C TYR A 44 -20.65 -12.56 -22.81
N TRP A 45 -20.21 -13.36 -21.83
CA TRP A 45 -20.44 -14.81 -21.79
C TRP A 45 -21.75 -15.22 -21.11
N LYS A 46 -22.61 -14.26 -20.72
CA LYS A 46 -23.93 -14.48 -20.10
C LYS A 46 -23.89 -15.36 -18.84
N ALA A 47 -22.82 -15.29 -18.06
CA ALA A 47 -22.56 -16.15 -16.90
C ALA A 47 -22.54 -17.66 -17.23
N LEU A 48 -22.25 -18.03 -18.48
CA LEU A 48 -22.15 -19.41 -18.93
C LEU A 48 -20.71 -19.94 -18.81
N ALA A 49 -20.58 -21.17 -18.36
CA ALA A 49 -19.31 -21.90 -18.27
C ALA A 49 -19.58 -23.41 -18.38
N ASN A 50 -18.55 -24.24 -18.15
CA ASN A 50 -18.62 -25.70 -18.22
C ASN A 50 -19.22 -26.37 -16.96
N ASN A 51 -19.64 -25.59 -15.97
CA ASN A 51 -20.35 -26.04 -14.78
C ASN A 51 -21.82 -25.58 -14.80
N GLY A 52 -22.65 -26.15 -13.92
CA GLY A 52 -24.05 -25.75 -13.77
C GLY A 52 -24.95 -26.08 -14.96
N ILE A 53 -24.60 -27.11 -15.75
CA ILE A 53 -25.39 -27.59 -16.89
C ILE A 53 -26.32 -28.70 -16.40
N THR A 54 -27.63 -28.57 -16.63
CA THR A 54 -28.57 -29.66 -16.31
C THR A 54 -28.44 -30.82 -17.31
N PRO A 55 -28.82 -32.06 -16.95
CA PRO A 55 -28.76 -33.19 -17.89
C PRO A 55 -29.52 -32.94 -19.19
N GLU A 56 -30.67 -32.26 -19.12
CA GLU A 56 -31.50 -31.89 -20.27
C GLU A 56 -30.81 -30.86 -21.17
N GLN A 57 -30.21 -29.83 -20.59
CA GLN A 57 -29.43 -28.83 -21.33
C GLN A 57 -28.22 -29.46 -22.02
N ARG A 58 -27.56 -30.42 -21.36
CA ARG A 58 -26.41 -31.12 -21.93
C ARG A 58 -26.82 -31.98 -23.12
N GLU A 59 -27.97 -32.66 -23.05
CA GLU A 59 -28.49 -33.43 -24.18
C GLU A 59 -28.88 -32.51 -25.35
N ALA A 60 -29.48 -31.35 -25.08
CA ALA A 60 -29.77 -30.35 -26.10
C ALA A 60 -28.48 -29.84 -26.79
N LEU A 61 -27.44 -29.54 -26.01
CA LEU A 61 -26.12 -29.15 -26.53
C LEU A 61 -25.44 -30.28 -27.33
N ARG A 62 -25.67 -31.55 -26.96
CA ARG A 62 -25.15 -32.70 -27.69
C ARG A 62 -25.86 -32.87 -29.04
N SER A 63 -27.16 -32.61 -29.09
CA SER A 63 -27.95 -32.68 -30.33
C SER A 63 -27.60 -31.59 -31.34
N ASP A 64 -27.10 -30.44 -30.87
CA ASP A 64 -26.69 -29.29 -31.70
C ASP A 64 -25.32 -28.72 -31.25
N PRO A 65 -24.22 -29.36 -31.68
CA PRO A 65 -22.86 -28.97 -31.31
C PRO A 65 -22.44 -27.59 -31.83
N ASP A 66 -23.06 -27.11 -32.91
CA ASP A 66 -22.76 -25.82 -33.55
C ASP A 66 -23.60 -24.67 -32.96
N SER A 67 -24.31 -24.92 -31.87
CA SER A 67 -25.10 -23.91 -31.18
C SER A 67 -24.21 -22.77 -30.63
N PRO A 68 -24.68 -21.51 -30.70
CA PRO A 68 -23.91 -20.38 -30.16
C PRO A 68 -23.69 -20.47 -28.65
N GLU A 69 -24.53 -21.23 -27.92
CA GLU A 69 -24.34 -21.46 -26.49
C GLU A 69 -23.06 -22.26 -26.19
N TRP A 70 -22.72 -23.24 -27.04
CA TRP A 70 -21.52 -24.06 -26.89
C TRP A 70 -20.26 -23.19 -26.87
N GLU A 71 -20.14 -22.26 -27.83
CA GLU A 71 -19.01 -21.32 -27.89
C GLU A 71 -18.96 -20.37 -26.68
N LEU A 72 -20.12 -19.86 -26.25
CA LEU A 72 -20.21 -18.99 -25.08
C LEU A 72 -19.70 -19.71 -23.81
N ARG A 73 -20.05 -20.99 -23.63
CA ARG A 73 -19.60 -21.79 -22.48
C ARG A 73 -18.10 -22.09 -22.52
N ILE A 74 -17.55 -22.39 -23.69
CA ILE A 74 -16.10 -22.59 -23.86
C ILE A 74 -15.35 -21.31 -23.50
N ASN A 75 -15.76 -20.18 -24.08
CA ASN A 75 -15.07 -18.92 -23.88
C ASN A 75 -15.26 -18.36 -22.45
N GLY A 76 -16.43 -18.58 -21.86
CA GLY A 76 -16.68 -18.30 -20.44
C GLY A 76 -15.75 -19.12 -19.53
N SER A 77 -15.59 -20.41 -19.79
CA SER A 77 -14.68 -21.29 -19.03
C SER A 77 -13.22 -20.85 -19.15
N LYS A 78 -12.76 -20.48 -20.35
CA LYS A 78 -11.42 -19.91 -20.57
C LYS A 78 -11.22 -18.61 -19.81
N THR A 79 -12.21 -17.72 -19.82
CA THR A 79 -12.16 -16.44 -19.10
C THR A 79 -12.13 -16.66 -17.58
N HIS A 80 -12.81 -17.67 -17.05
CA HIS A 80 -12.70 -18.05 -15.64
C HIS A 80 -11.28 -18.50 -15.26
N VAL A 81 -10.60 -19.26 -16.12
CA VAL A 81 -9.19 -19.64 -15.89
C VAL A 81 -8.31 -18.40 -15.84
N ILE A 82 -8.46 -17.49 -16.79
CA ILE A 82 -7.70 -16.23 -16.84
C ILE A 82 -7.98 -15.37 -15.61
N GLY A 83 -9.25 -15.17 -15.26
CA GLY A 83 -9.67 -14.36 -14.12
C GLY A 83 -9.16 -14.91 -12.79
N LEU A 84 -9.13 -16.24 -12.64
CA LEU A 84 -8.55 -16.89 -11.49
C LEU A 84 -7.03 -16.65 -11.37
N ILE A 85 -6.29 -16.76 -12.48
CA ILE A 85 -4.85 -16.51 -12.48
C ILE A 85 -4.59 -15.04 -12.11
N LEU A 86 -5.31 -14.10 -12.74
CA LEU A 86 -5.20 -12.66 -12.45
C LEU A 86 -5.52 -12.34 -10.99
N TYR A 87 -6.57 -12.95 -10.44
CA TYR A 87 -6.92 -12.85 -9.03
C TYR A 87 -5.77 -13.29 -8.11
N MET A 88 -5.17 -14.47 -8.38
CA MET A 88 -4.03 -14.95 -7.59
C MET A 88 -2.82 -14.02 -7.74
N THR A 89 -2.52 -13.59 -8.96
CA THR A 89 -1.42 -12.65 -9.21
C THR A 89 -1.64 -11.36 -8.43
N LEU A 90 -2.83 -10.76 -8.47
CA LEU A 90 -3.13 -9.54 -7.76
C LEU A 90 -2.95 -9.68 -6.24
N LEU A 91 -3.55 -10.71 -5.63
CA LEU A 91 -3.45 -10.88 -4.17
C LEU A 91 -2.01 -11.10 -3.71
N TRP A 92 -1.23 -11.89 -4.45
CA TRP A 92 0.17 -12.12 -4.08
C TRP A 92 1.05 -10.90 -4.36
N LEU A 93 0.75 -10.08 -5.37
CA LEU A 93 1.41 -8.79 -5.56
C LEU A 93 1.09 -7.80 -4.43
N LEU A 94 -0.17 -7.74 -3.99
CA LEU A 94 -0.56 -6.91 -2.83
C LEU A 94 0.19 -7.37 -1.57
N LYS A 95 0.24 -8.67 -1.29
CA LYS A 95 1.02 -9.24 -0.18
C LYS A 95 2.52 -8.94 -0.30
N GLY A 96 3.08 -9.01 -1.51
CA GLY A 96 4.46 -8.62 -1.79
C GLY A 96 4.72 -7.15 -1.46
N TYR A 97 3.80 -6.26 -1.80
CA TYR A 97 3.85 -4.84 -1.45
C TYR A 97 3.89 -4.62 0.07
N TRP A 98 3.07 -5.36 0.82
CA TRP A 98 3.08 -5.33 2.28
C TRP A 98 4.40 -5.81 2.89
N ILE A 99 5.00 -6.87 2.35
CA ILE A 99 6.32 -7.34 2.82
C ILE A 99 7.36 -6.23 2.64
N VAL A 100 7.42 -5.62 1.47
CA VAL A 100 8.34 -4.52 1.20
C VAL A 100 8.12 -3.35 2.17
N TYR A 101 6.86 -2.98 2.40
CA TYR A 101 6.50 -1.96 3.38
C TYR A 101 6.97 -2.33 4.80
N TYR A 102 6.77 -3.57 5.23
CA TYR A 102 7.18 -4.04 6.54
C TYR A 102 8.70 -4.18 6.70
N MET A 103 9.43 -4.55 5.67
CA MET A 103 10.90 -4.58 5.69
C MET A 103 11.46 -3.19 6.02
N ARG A 104 10.84 -2.13 5.51
CA ARG A 104 11.18 -0.73 5.82
C ARG A 104 10.74 -0.33 7.22
N LEU A 105 9.51 -0.65 7.59
CA LEU A 105 8.96 -0.28 8.89
C LEU A 105 9.72 -0.91 10.06
N THR A 106 10.32 -2.08 9.84
CA THR A 106 11.05 -2.85 10.84
C THR A 106 12.55 -2.56 10.87
N GLU A 107 13.03 -1.56 10.11
CA GLU A 107 14.40 -1.06 10.20
C GLU A 107 14.69 -0.55 11.63
N GLY A 108 15.48 -1.33 12.37
CA GLY A 108 15.82 -1.06 13.77
C GLY A 108 15.39 -2.12 14.78
N VAL A 109 14.52 -3.07 14.40
CA VAL A 109 14.12 -4.20 15.27
C VAL A 109 14.56 -5.52 14.64
N SER A 110 15.71 -6.04 15.10
CA SER A 110 16.38 -7.21 14.48
C SER A 110 15.50 -8.45 14.36
N SER A 111 14.65 -8.73 15.34
CA SER A 111 13.72 -9.87 15.29
C SER A 111 12.62 -9.70 14.24
N ALA A 112 12.02 -8.51 14.14
CA ALA A 112 10.94 -8.23 13.19
C ALA A 112 11.49 -8.13 11.74
N LYS A 113 12.69 -7.57 11.58
CA LYS A 113 13.42 -7.55 10.30
C LYS A 113 13.63 -8.96 9.77
N ARG A 114 14.13 -9.89 10.60
CA ARG A 114 14.36 -11.28 10.18
C ARG A 114 13.08 -11.94 9.68
N VAL A 115 11.96 -11.76 10.38
CA VAL A 115 10.66 -12.29 9.94
C VAL A 115 10.25 -11.66 8.61
N ALA A 116 10.28 -10.33 8.47
CA ALA A 116 9.92 -9.68 7.20
C ALA A 116 10.75 -10.18 5.99
N TYR A 117 12.06 -10.44 6.18
CA TYR A 117 12.93 -11.00 5.14
C TYR A 117 12.55 -12.43 4.73
N TRP A 118 12.15 -13.30 5.68
CA TRP A 118 11.61 -14.62 5.33
C TRP A 118 10.37 -14.51 4.46
N GLY A 119 9.57 -13.47 4.67
CA GLY A 119 8.38 -13.18 3.88
C GLY A 119 8.68 -12.94 2.41
N ALA A 120 9.81 -12.33 2.09
CA ALA A 120 10.24 -12.12 0.70
C ALA A 120 10.48 -13.43 -0.06
N TYR A 121 10.75 -14.54 0.64
CA TYR A 121 10.87 -15.88 0.05
C TYR A 121 9.55 -16.65 0.11
N ILE A 122 8.81 -16.56 1.21
CA ILE A 122 7.54 -17.29 1.40
C ILE A 122 6.47 -16.85 0.40
N MET A 123 6.37 -15.56 0.10
CA MET A 123 5.36 -15.04 -0.83
C MET A 123 5.50 -15.60 -2.25
N PRO A 124 6.66 -15.55 -2.93
CA PRO A 124 6.80 -16.14 -4.26
C PRO A 124 6.66 -17.67 -4.24
N ILE A 125 7.11 -18.36 -3.19
CA ILE A 125 6.96 -19.83 -3.09
C ILE A 125 5.48 -20.23 -3.03
N THR A 126 4.70 -19.58 -2.17
CA THR A 126 3.26 -19.85 -2.06
C THR A 126 2.48 -19.41 -3.30
N TYR A 127 2.94 -18.35 -3.98
CA TYR A 127 2.36 -17.94 -5.27
C TYR A 127 2.54 -19.02 -6.33
N VAL A 128 3.78 -19.48 -6.51
CA VAL A 128 4.12 -20.54 -7.48
C VAL A 128 3.39 -21.82 -7.13
N SER A 129 3.26 -22.18 -5.85
CA SER A 129 2.51 -23.38 -5.46
C SER A 129 1.02 -23.27 -5.83
N CYS A 130 0.40 -22.10 -5.65
CA CYS A 130 -0.99 -21.89 -6.08
C CYS A 130 -1.15 -21.93 -7.61
N LEU A 131 -0.20 -21.38 -8.36
CA LEU A 131 -0.18 -21.49 -9.82
C LEU A 131 -0.05 -22.94 -10.28
N LEU A 132 0.86 -23.71 -9.67
CA LEU A 132 1.02 -25.12 -9.99
C LEU A 132 -0.29 -25.90 -9.77
N VAL A 133 -1.02 -25.63 -8.69
CA VAL A 133 -2.35 -26.22 -8.49
C VAL A 133 -3.32 -25.77 -9.57
N ALA A 134 -3.32 -24.50 -9.97
CA ALA A 134 -4.19 -23.99 -11.03
C ALA A 134 -3.97 -24.69 -12.38
N PHE A 135 -2.73 -25.00 -12.74
CA PHE A 135 -2.36 -25.66 -14.01
C PHE A 135 -2.42 -27.19 -13.94
N LEU A 136 -2.07 -27.81 -12.80
CA LEU A 136 -1.91 -29.26 -12.68
C LEU A 136 -3.13 -29.99 -12.13
N LYS A 137 -4.16 -29.27 -11.63
CA LYS A 137 -5.40 -29.89 -11.13
C LYS A 137 -6.16 -30.71 -12.19
N CYS A 138 -5.98 -30.41 -13.47
CA CYS A 138 -6.73 -31.00 -14.57
C CYS A 138 -5.78 -31.36 -15.73
N ILE A 139 -5.68 -32.64 -16.05
CA ILE A 139 -4.80 -33.16 -17.11
C ILE A 139 -5.64 -34.04 -18.06
N PRO A 140 -5.66 -33.78 -19.38
CA PRO A 140 -5.07 -32.63 -20.08
C PRO A 140 -5.76 -31.30 -19.74
N PHE A 141 -5.01 -30.20 -19.80
CA PHE A 141 -5.46 -28.84 -19.43
C PHE A 141 -6.69 -28.37 -20.22
N GLU A 142 -6.78 -28.78 -21.48
CA GLU A 142 -7.90 -28.51 -22.40
C GLU A 142 -9.26 -28.94 -21.83
N LYS A 143 -9.29 -29.92 -20.91
CA LYS A 143 -10.53 -30.35 -20.26
C LYS A 143 -11.16 -29.27 -19.38
N GLN A 144 -10.44 -28.19 -19.08
CA GLN A 144 -10.98 -27.07 -18.31
C GLN A 144 -12.10 -26.29 -19.01
N TRP A 145 -12.28 -26.49 -20.31
CA TRP A 145 -13.38 -25.93 -21.09
C TRP A 145 -14.16 -26.99 -21.86
N GLN A 146 -14.05 -28.26 -21.45
CA GLN A 146 -14.85 -29.35 -22.01
C GLN A 146 -16.30 -29.25 -21.51
N ILE A 147 -17.27 -29.35 -22.41
CA ILE A 147 -18.71 -29.28 -22.12
C ILE A 147 -19.35 -30.67 -22.04
N ASP A 148 -19.02 -31.54 -23.01
CA ASP A 148 -19.45 -32.95 -23.08
C ASP A 148 -18.25 -33.84 -23.42
N PRO A 149 -18.11 -35.04 -22.81
CA PRO A 149 -18.84 -35.55 -21.64
C PRO A 149 -18.63 -34.65 -20.40
N GLU A 150 -19.49 -34.78 -19.39
CA GLU A 150 -19.40 -33.96 -18.17
C GLU A 150 -17.99 -34.04 -17.55
N PRO A 151 -17.28 -32.90 -17.40
CA PRO A 151 -15.94 -32.92 -16.82
C PRO A 151 -16.00 -33.22 -15.32
N PRO A 152 -14.95 -33.82 -14.74
CA PRO A 152 -14.86 -33.95 -13.28
C PRO A 152 -14.72 -32.56 -12.63
N ASN A 153 -15.08 -32.43 -11.35
CA ASN A 153 -14.99 -31.16 -10.61
C ASN A 153 -13.59 -30.52 -10.65
N SER A 154 -12.53 -31.33 -10.70
CA SER A 154 -11.14 -30.86 -10.82
C SER A 154 -10.88 -30.04 -12.10
N CYS A 155 -11.69 -30.24 -13.14
CA CYS A 155 -11.62 -29.55 -14.42
C CYS A 155 -12.68 -28.44 -14.57
N MET A 156 -13.45 -28.12 -13.54
CA MET A 156 -14.44 -27.03 -13.59
C MET A 156 -13.84 -25.75 -12.99
N PRO A 157 -13.31 -24.79 -13.78
CA PRO A 157 -12.55 -23.65 -13.28
C PRO A 157 -13.29 -22.77 -12.27
N ALA A 158 -14.62 -22.61 -12.40
CA ALA A 158 -15.41 -21.77 -11.51
C ALA A 158 -15.61 -22.37 -10.10
N ILE A 159 -15.53 -23.70 -9.96
CA ILE A 159 -15.97 -24.42 -8.74
C ILE A 159 -15.05 -25.54 -8.28
N THR A 160 -13.81 -25.58 -8.77
CA THR A 160 -12.88 -26.66 -8.41
C THR A 160 -12.61 -26.67 -6.90
N TYR A 161 -12.96 -27.75 -6.20
CA TYR A 161 -12.82 -27.85 -4.74
C TYR A 161 -11.38 -27.81 -4.27
N ILE A 162 -10.53 -28.65 -4.88
CA ILE A 162 -9.10 -28.77 -4.50
C ILE A 162 -8.41 -27.41 -4.62
N GLN A 163 -8.64 -26.71 -5.73
CA GLN A 163 -8.04 -25.40 -5.95
C GLN A 163 -8.60 -24.34 -5.00
N THR A 164 -9.92 -24.28 -4.82
CA THR A 164 -10.56 -23.27 -3.95
C THR A 164 -10.07 -23.40 -2.52
N LEU A 165 -10.04 -24.63 -1.97
CA LEU A 165 -9.57 -24.88 -0.61
C LEU A 165 -8.07 -24.62 -0.47
N TYR A 166 -7.25 -25.07 -1.43
CA TYR A 166 -5.80 -24.86 -1.37
C TYR A 166 -5.43 -23.37 -1.42
N VAL A 167 -6.01 -22.63 -2.38
CA VAL A 167 -5.76 -21.19 -2.53
C VAL A 167 -6.26 -20.42 -1.32
N MET A 168 -7.46 -20.75 -0.79
CA MET A 168 -7.98 -20.13 0.43
C MET A 168 -7.08 -20.40 1.64
N ALA A 169 -6.61 -21.63 1.83
CA ALA A 169 -5.70 -21.98 2.91
C ALA A 169 -4.37 -21.23 2.80
N MET A 170 -3.74 -21.22 1.62
CA MET A 170 -2.48 -20.50 1.40
C MET A 170 -2.65 -18.99 1.62
N ASN A 171 -3.70 -18.39 1.07
CA ASN A 171 -4.04 -16.98 1.24
C ASN A 171 -4.15 -16.64 2.74
N THR A 172 -4.96 -17.41 3.47
CA THR A 172 -5.20 -17.22 4.91
C THR A 172 -3.92 -17.38 5.73
N ILE A 173 -3.12 -18.42 5.47
CA ILE A 173 -1.83 -18.64 6.16
C ILE A 173 -0.88 -17.47 5.91
N THR A 174 -0.81 -16.97 4.67
CA THR A 174 0.04 -15.81 4.34
C THR A 174 -0.47 -14.51 4.99
N ASP A 175 -1.77 -14.35 5.21
CA ASP A 175 -2.33 -13.20 5.93
C ASP A 175 -1.98 -13.23 7.42
N PHE A 176 -2.10 -14.41 8.06
CA PHE A 176 -1.62 -14.60 9.43
C PHE A 176 -0.14 -14.30 9.57
N TYR A 177 0.65 -14.71 8.57
CA TYR A 177 2.08 -14.41 8.53
C TYR A 177 2.34 -12.90 8.46
N LEU A 178 1.66 -12.18 7.56
CA LEU A 178 1.78 -10.71 7.46
C LEU A 178 1.37 -10.01 8.75
N MET A 179 0.33 -10.49 9.41
CA MET A 179 -0.15 -9.97 10.68
C MET A 179 0.85 -10.22 11.84
N ALA A 180 1.60 -11.33 11.78
CA ALA A 180 2.60 -11.66 12.79
C ALA A 180 3.85 -10.76 12.73
N ILE A 181 4.15 -10.10 11.60
CA ILE A 181 5.33 -9.24 11.46
C ILE A 181 5.29 -8.02 12.40
N PRO A 182 4.23 -7.18 12.43
CA PRO A 182 4.19 -6.03 13.32
C PRO A 182 3.88 -6.39 14.78
N LEU A 183 3.28 -7.56 15.06
CA LEU A 183 2.77 -7.91 16.41
C LEU A 183 3.83 -7.79 17.54
N PRO A 184 5.06 -8.31 17.40
CA PRO A 184 6.09 -8.18 18.43
C PRO A 184 6.54 -6.74 18.67
N MET A 185 6.52 -5.92 17.61
CA MET A 185 6.88 -4.50 17.70
C MET A 185 5.81 -3.73 18.48
N VAL A 186 4.55 -4.03 18.23
CA VAL A 186 3.39 -3.39 18.89
C VAL A 186 3.35 -3.73 20.37
N TRP A 187 3.62 -4.99 20.73
CA TRP A 187 3.57 -5.44 22.13
C TRP A 187 4.65 -4.82 23.01
N ARG A 188 5.84 -4.54 22.45
CA ARG A 188 6.95 -3.96 23.20
C ARG A 188 6.96 -2.43 23.20
N ALA A 189 6.29 -1.79 22.24
CA ALA A 189 6.35 -0.34 22.09
C ALA A 189 5.32 0.40 22.97
N ARG A 190 5.81 1.20 23.93
CA ARG A 190 4.98 2.18 24.66
C ARG A 190 4.66 3.37 23.75
N MET A 191 3.69 3.22 22.85
CA MET A 191 3.32 4.26 21.88
C MET A 191 2.14 5.13 22.33
N PRO A 192 2.10 6.41 21.91
CA PRO A 192 0.94 7.27 22.12
C PRO A 192 -0.30 6.68 21.44
N TRP A 193 -1.46 6.89 22.05
CA TRP A 193 -2.75 6.27 21.66
C TRP A 193 -3.07 6.38 20.16
N ARG A 194 -2.69 7.49 19.51
CA ARG A 194 -2.92 7.71 18.06
C ARG A 194 -2.20 6.69 17.18
N LYS A 195 -0.95 6.33 17.51
CA LYS A 195 -0.20 5.30 16.77
C LYS A 195 -0.77 3.90 17.04
N LYS A 196 -1.28 3.68 18.25
CA LYS A 196 -1.95 2.42 18.63
C LYS A 196 -3.21 2.18 17.80
N ILE A 197 -4.00 3.22 17.53
CA ILE A 197 -5.19 3.12 16.65
C ILE A 197 -4.82 2.70 15.23
N ILE A 198 -3.79 3.32 14.63
CA ILE A 198 -3.37 2.98 13.25
C ILE A 198 -3.03 1.49 13.14
N ILE A 199 -2.28 0.97 14.11
CA ILE A 199 -1.95 -0.44 14.19
C ILE A 199 -3.22 -1.29 14.34
N MET A 200 -4.13 -0.94 15.25
CA MET A 200 -5.38 -1.71 15.40
C MET A 200 -6.20 -1.73 14.10
N VAL A 201 -6.23 -0.64 13.35
CA VAL A 201 -6.88 -0.57 12.04
C VAL A 201 -6.19 -1.51 11.04
N MET A 202 -4.86 -1.51 10.98
CA MET A 202 -4.10 -2.43 10.12
C MET A 202 -4.36 -3.90 10.48
N PHE A 203 -4.41 -4.23 11.77
CA PHE A 203 -4.78 -5.58 12.24
C PHE A 203 -6.21 -5.95 11.83
N SER A 204 -7.17 -5.03 11.99
CA SER A 204 -8.56 -5.28 11.59
C SER A 204 -8.71 -5.52 10.10
N GLY A 205 -7.88 -4.88 9.26
CA GLY A 205 -7.85 -5.11 7.82
C GLY A 205 -7.54 -6.56 7.45
N ALA A 206 -6.53 -7.16 8.10
CA ALA A 206 -6.16 -8.56 7.85
C ALA A 206 -7.29 -9.53 8.22
N PHE A 207 -8.03 -9.28 9.30
CA PHE A 207 -9.20 -10.08 9.66
C PHE A 207 -10.35 -9.91 8.66
N LEU A 208 -10.56 -8.69 8.14
CA LEU A 208 -11.56 -8.45 7.10
C LEU A 208 -11.21 -9.21 5.82
N GLU A 209 -9.96 -9.13 5.35
CA GLU A 209 -9.49 -9.86 4.17
C GLU A 209 -9.72 -11.39 4.32
N MET A 210 -9.32 -11.96 5.46
CA MET A 210 -9.56 -13.37 5.75
C MET A 210 -11.06 -13.73 5.74
N ALA A 211 -11.92 -12.87 6.28
CA ALA A 211 -13.36 -13.09 6.26
C ALA A 211 -13.93 -13.11 4.82
N PHE A 212 -13.49 -12.20 3.95
CA PHE A 212 -13.89 -12.20 2.54
C PHE A 212 -13.44 -13.46 1.80
N GLY A 213 -12.21 -13.93 2.03
CA GLY A 213 -11.71 -15.17 1.45
C GLY A 213 -12.49 -16.41 1.90
N ILE A 214 -12.87 -16.49 3.17
CA ILE A 214 -13.73 -17.56 3.70
C ILE A 214 -15.12 -17.49 3.07
N LEU A 215 -15.73 -16.30 3.02
CA LEU A 215 -17.05 -16.10 2.40
C LEU A 215 -17.06 -16.50 0.93
N ARG A 216 -15.99 -16.20 0.19
CA ARG A 216 -15.80 -16.64 -1.20
C ARG A 216 -15.76 -18.16 -1.28
N ALA A 217 -14.93 -18.82 -0.46
CA ALA A 217 -14.82 -20.28 -0.46
C ALA A 217 -16.18 -20.93 -0.17
N VAL A 218 -16.88 -20.50 0.88
CA VAL A 218 -18.21 -21.01 1.24
C VAL A 218 -19.22 -20.78 0.10
N SER A 219 -19.20 -19.61 -0.54
CA SER A 219 -20.12 -19.30 -1.64
C SER A 219 -19.88 -20.15 -2.89
N ILE A 220 -18.61 -20.40 -3.24
CA ILE A 220 -18.24 -21.28 -4.37
C ILE A 220 -18.69 -22.73 -4.08
N LEU A 221 -18.47 -23.21 -2.86
CA LEU A 221 -18.82 -24.58 -2.46
C LEU A 221 -20.35 -24.82 -2.38
N THR A 222 -21.13 -23.79 -2.08
CA THR A 222 -22.58 -23.93 -1.87
C THR A 222 -23.41 -23.54 -3.08
N LYS A 223 -23.02 -22.48 -3.80
CA LYS A 223 -23.83 -21.88 -4.89
C LYS A 223 -23.12 -21.85 -6.25
N GLY A 224 -21.86 -22.23 -6.32
CA GLY A 224 -21.08 -22.11 -7.55
C GLY A 224 -21.63 -22.93 -8.73
N ASN A 225 -22.35 -24.02 -8.46
CA ASN A 225 -23.02 -24.81 -9.50
C ASN A 225 -24.31 -24.17 -10.03
N THR A 226 -24.93 -23.25 -9.30
CA THR A 226 -26.18 -22.61 -9.73
C THR A 226 -25.90 -21.36 -10.57
N ASP A 227 -24.83 -20.63 -10.25
CA ASP A 227 -24.42 -19.44 -10.97
C ASP A 227 -22.88 -19.43 -11.11
N PRO A 228 -22.34 -19.79 -12.29
CA PRO A 228 -20.91 -19.80 -12.54
C PRO A 228 -20.21 -18.45 -12.28
N ALA A 229 -20.91 -17.33 -12.47
CA ALA A 229 -20.36 -16.00 -12.26
C ALA A 229 -20.16 -15.65 -10.78
N GLN A 230 -20.72 -16.41 -9.83
CA GLN A 230 -20.50 -16.21 -8.39
C GLN A 230 -19.03 -16.19 -8.01
N SER A 231 -18.24 -17.06 -8.63
CA SER A 231 -16.78 -17.10 -8.42
C SER A 231 -16.13 -15.75 -8.74
N GLY A 232 -16.53 -15.11 -9.85
CA GLY A 232 -16.06 -13.79 -10.28
C GLY A 232 -16.50 -12.67 -9.35
N TYR A 233 -17.79 -12.61 -8.98
CA TYR A 233 -18.31 -11.56 -8.08
C TYR A 233 -17.57 -11.49 -6.75
N TRP A 234 -17.30 -12.65 -6.14
CA TRP A 234 -16.56 -12.71 -4.89
C TRP A 234 -15.09 -12.39 -5.06
N SER A 235 -14.46 -12.79 -6.18
CA SER A 235 -13.06 -12.48 -6.48
C SER A 235 -12.83 -10.97 -6.57
N VAL A 236 -13.71 -10.24 -7.26
CA VAL A 236 -13.61 -8.78 -7.40
C VAL A 236 -13.84 -8.07 -6.07
N ARG A 237 -14.81 -8.54 -5.26
CA ARG A 237 -15.11 -7.96 -3.93
C ARG A 237 -13.93 -8.11 -2.97
N GLU A 238 -13.38 -9.32 -2.89
CA GLU A 238 -12.20 -9.60 -2.07
C GLU A 238 -11.00 -8.76 -2.54
N SER A 239 -10.72 -8.79 -3.85
CA SER A 239 -9.62 -8.03 -4.46
C SER A 239 -9.74 -6.53 -4.23
N PHE A 240 -10.95 -5.97 -4.33
CA PHE A 240 -11.21 -4.56 -4.02
C PHE A 240 -10.88 -4.22 -2.56
N VAL A 241 -11.36 -5.03 -1.63
CA VAL A 241 -11.09 -4.84 -0.19
C VAL A 241 -9.58 -4.93 0.08
N SER A 242 -8.90 -5.96 -0.41
CA SER A 242 -7.44 -6.12 -0.26
C SER A 242 -6.67 -4.96 -0.88
N PHE A 243 -7.07 -4.48 -2.07
CA PHE A 243 -6.43 -3.34 -2.73
C PHE A 243 -6.56 -2.07 -1.89
N VAL A 244 -7.76 -1.76 -1.40
CA VAL A 244 -7.99 -0.58 -0.56
C VAL A 244 -7.18 -0.68 0.73
N LEU A 245 -7.25 -1.81 1.45
CA LEU A 245 -6.54 -2.03 2.71
C LEU A 245 -5.02 -1.90 2.54
N THR A 246 -4.47 -2.41 1.45
CA THR A 246 -3.03 -2.33 1.15
C THR A 246 -2.53 -0.91 0.97
N ASN A 247 -3.35 -0.04 0.40
CA ASN A 247 -2.99 1.35 0.15
C ASN A 247 -3.30 2.29 1.33
N MET A 248 -4.12 1.87 2.31
CA MET A 248 -4.52 2.69 3.45
C MET A 248 -3.35 3.31 4.24
N PRO A 249 -2.26 2.59 4.59
CA PRO A 249 -1.15 3.16 5.36
C PRO A 249 -0.48 4.35 4.66
N MET A 250 -0.44 4.34 3.33
CA MET A 250 0.17 5.41 2.53
C MET A 250 -0.77 6.58 2.28
N VAL A 251 -2.07 6.31 2.18
CA VAL A 251 -3.10 7.33 1.99
C VAL A 251 -3.40 8.09 3.30
N TYR A 252 -3.24 7.44 4.45
CA TYR A 252 -3.48 8.02 5.78
C TYR A 252 -2.85 9.42 6.02
N PRO A 253 -1.55 9.66 5.78
CA PRO A 253 -0.94 10.98 5.99
C PRO A 253 -1.55 12.07 5.10
N LEU A 254 -1.98 11.73 3.89
CA LEU A 254 -2.64 12.68 2.99
C LEU A 254 -4.03 13.02 3.50
N VAL A 255 -4.83 12.00 3.84
CA VAL A 255 -6.18 12.18 4.40
C VAL A 255 -6.13 13.00 5.69
N LYS A 256 -5.16 12.73 6.58
CA LYS A 256 -4.96 13.52 7.80
C LYS A 256 -4.75 15.01 7.49
N ARG A 257 -3.89 15.34 6.51
CA ARG A 257 -3.65 16.74 6.09
C ARG A 257 -4.92 17.39 5.53
N PHE A 258 -5.71 16.66 4.73
CA PHE A 258 -6.97 17.16 4.20
C PHE A 258 -8.01 17.42 5.31
N ILE A 259 -8.13 16.52 6.28
CA ILE A 259 -9.04 16.68 7.42
C ILE A 259 -8.60 17.86 8.28
N GLU A 260 -7.31 17.98 8.62
CA GLU A 260 -6.78 19.11 9.39
C GLU A 260 -6.99 20.45 8.68
N LYS A 261 -6.80 20.49 7.35
CA LYS A 261 -7.07 21.68 6.53
C LYS A 261 -8.57 22.03 6.50
N SER A 262 -9.44 21.04 6.39
CA SER A 262 -10.90 21.24 6.36
C SER A 262 -11.45 21.69 7.72
N VAL A 263 -10.98 21.09 8.82
CA VAL A 263 -11.34 21.48 10.20
C VAL A 263 -10.82 22.88 10.54
N SER A 264 -9.61 23.24 10.08
CA SER A 264 -9.08 24.60 10.21
C SER A 264 -9.92 25.62 9.41
N SER A 265 -10.33 25.25 8.20
CA SER A 265 -11.22 26.09 7.37
C SER A 265 -12.60 26.29 8.00
N SER A 266 -13.12 25.31 8.75
CA SER A 266 -14.38 25.45 9.51
C SER A 266 -14.24 26.21 10.84
N LYS A 267 -13.03 26.40 11.36
CA LYS A 267 -12.77 27.18 12.59
C LYS A 267 -12.47 28.66 12.32
N GLY A 268 -12.44 29.08 11.06
CA GLY A 268 -12.10 30.45 10.63
C GLY A 268 -13.23 31.49 10.66
N ASN A 269 -14.43 31.19 11.19
CA ASN A 269 -15.56 32.12 11.17
C ASN A 269 -16.01 32.68 12.53
N SER A 270 -15.18 32.55 13.57
CA SER A 270 -15.37 33.31 14.82
C SER A 270 -14.75 34.69 14.66
N ARG A 271 -15.57 35.67 14.26
CA ARG A 271 -15.25 37.11 14.29
C ARG A 271 -14.50 37.49 15.58
N PRO A 272 -13.33 38.15 15.53
CA PRO A 272 -12.93 39.02 16.62
C PRO A 272 -13.91 40.19 16.62
N GLY A 273 -14.67 40.34 17.71
CA GLY A 273 -15.43 41.56 17.94
C GLY A 273 -14.48 42.75 17.92
N LEU A 274 -14.71 43.67 16.99
CA LEU A 274 -14.05 44.96 16.92
C LEU A 274 -14.62 45.85 18.03
N GLY A 275 -13.77 46.29 18.96
CA GLY A 275 -14.10 47.34 19.91
C GLY A 275 -13.50 47.13 21.31
N ASP A 276 -12.22 47.45 21.50
CA ASP A 276 -11.86 48.61 22.32
C ASP A 276 -10.40 48.99 22.09
N SER A 277 -10.18 50.29 21.98
CA SER A 277 -8.90 50.93 21.69
C SER A 277 -8.17 51.25 22.98
N GLN A 278 -7.04 50.60 23.28
CA GLN A 278 -6.12 51.11 24.30
C GLN A 278 -4.66 50.71 24.06
N GLY A 279 -3.93 51.66 23.47
CA GLY A 279 -2.58 52.07 23.89
C GLY A 279 -1.42 51.08 23.79
N TYR A 280 -0.57 51.28 22.78
CA TYR A 280 0.83 50.88 22.82
C TYR A 280 1.54 51.53 24.02
N ARG A 281 2.13 50.74 24.91
CA ARG A 281 3.10 51.21 25.92
C ARG A 281 4.48 50.68 25.56
N LEU A 282 5.25 51.50 24.85
CA LEU A 282 6.71 51.36 24.75
C LEU A 282 7.30 51.71 26.13
N GLU A 283 7.97 50.75 26.75
CA GLU A 283 8.63 50.96 28.03
C GLU A 283 9.93 51.75 27.83
N SER A 284 9.90 52.99 28.32
CA SER A 284 10.97 53.99 28.19
C SER A 284 12.18 53.62 29.04
N TYR A 285 13.33 53.53 28.39
CA TYR A 285 14.66 53.50 29.02
C TYR A 285 14.81 54.71 29.97
N LYS A 286 15.04 54.44 31.26
CA LYS A 286 15.17 55.49 32.29
C LYS A 286 16.65 55.77 32.53
N ASN A 287 17.16 56.82 31.88
CA ASN A 287 18.43 57.45 32.21
C ASN A 287 18.39 57.98 33.65
N LYS A 288 19.34 57.54 34.50
CA LYS A 288 19.72 58.26 35.71
C LYS A 288 21.17 58.70 35.58
N SER A 289 21.34 60.02 35.61
CA SER A 289 22.61 60.72 35.56
C SER A 289 23.45 60.49 36.81
N ALA A 290 24.75 60.65 36.61
CA ALA A 290 25.84 60.43 37.54
C ALA A 290 25.80 61.31 38.81
N SER A 291 26.34 60.74 39.90
CA SER A 291 27.17 61.45 40.87
C SER A 291 28.17 60.47 41.51
N ARG A 292 29.47 60.73 41.34
CA ARG A 292 30.60 60.15 42.11
C ARG A 292 31.04 61.21 43.14
N PRO A 293 31.57 60.86 44.34
CA PRO A 293 32.97 60.38 44.43
C PRO A 293 33.23 59.35 45.58
N ARG A 294 34.05 58.30 45.35
CA ARG A 294 35.46 58.05 45.80
C ARG A 294 35.57 57.03 46.95
N PRO A 295 36.73 56.34 47.09
CA PRO A 295 36.80 54.88 47.16
C PRO A 295 37.04 54.36 48.59
N ASP A 296 36.66 53.10 48.83
CA ASP A 296 37.28 52.31 49.88
C ASP A 296 37.69 50.94 49.33
N GLU A 297 38.77 50.47 49.91
CA GLU A 297 39.72 49.49 49.42
C GLU A 297 39.36 48.08 49.91
N ARG A 298 39.70 47.07 49.09
CA ARG A 298 39.72 45.62 49.35
C ARG A 298 38.40 44.89 49.07
N ASP A 299 38.34 44.18 47.94
CA ASP A 299 38.40 42.71 47.99
C ASP A 299 38.83 42.13 46.64
N LEU A 300 39.59 41.04 46.72
CA LEU A 300 40.18 40.30 45.61
C LEU A 300 39.11 39.48 44.85
N GLY A 301 39.35 39.21 43.57
CA GLY A 301 38.60 38.16 42.87
C GLY A 301 38.72 38.22 41.36
N ASP A 302 39.69 37.47 40.84
CA ASP A 302 39.89 37.16 39.42
C ASP A 302 38.61 36.72 38.69
N THR A 303 38.44 37.19 37.46
CA THR A 303 38.47 36.32 36.27
C THR A 303 38.41 37.15 34.98
N VAL A 304 39.57 37.19 34.35
CA VAL A 304 39.80 37.56 32.95
C VAL A 304 39.16 36.50 32.05
N TRP A 305 38.28 36.89 31.14
CA TRP A 305 38.17 36.32 29.77
C TRP A 305 37.47 37.34 28.88
N GLY A 306 38.29 38.15 28.20
CA GLY A 306 37.83 39.06 27.16
C GLY A 306 37.52 38.29 25.86
N SER A 307 36.41 38.64 25.22
CA SER A 307 36.22 38.41 23.80
C SER A 307 36.14 39.77 23.11
N LYS A 308 37.12 39.99 22.24
CA LYS A 308 37.27 41.17 21.41
C LYS A 308 37.15 40.74 19.94
N GLU A 309 36.13 41.30 19.29
CA GLU A 309 36.09 41.88 17.93
C GLU A 309 36.43 41.00 16.70
N HIS A 310 35.49 40.98 15.73
CA HIS A 310 35.76 41.39 14.34
C HIS A 310 34.44 41.66 13.59
N ILE A 311 34.12 42.96 13.41
CA ILE A 311 33.15 43.45 12.41
C ILE A 311 33.97 44.07 11.28
N VAL A 312 33.64 43.71 10.05
CA VAL A 312 34.26 44.20 8.81
C VAL A 312 33.98 45.70 8.67
N ALA A 313 35.04 46.51 8.66
CA ALA A 313 34.97 47.92 8.26
C ALA A 313 35.02 48.01 6.73
N THR A 314 34.04 48.70 6.16
CA THR A 314 33.99 49.08 4.74
C THR A 314 34.79 50.38 4.59
N GLU A 315 35.92 50.32 3.88
CA GLU A 315 36.67 51.52 3.50
C GLU A 315 35.86 52.35 2.50
N THR A 316 35.57 53.59 2.89
CA THR A 316 35.20 54.68 2.00
C THR A 316 36.48 55.46 1.73
N ILE A 317 36.99 55.39 0.51
CA ILE A 317 38.05 56.27 0.03
C ILE A 317 37.39 57.44 -0.71
N ASP A 318 37.62 58.64 -0.18
CA ASP A 318 37.19 59.90 -0.75
C ASP A 318 38.22 60.45 -1.76
N LYS A 319 37.74 61.36 -2.60
CA LYS A 319 38.27 61.89 -3.86
C LYS A 319 39.65 62.58 -3.81
N GLY A 320 40.34 62.54 -4.95
CA GLY A 320 41.49 63.43 -5.24
C GLY A 320 42.04 63.36 -6.68
N GLN A 321 41.34 63.99 -7.62
CA GLN A 321 41.84 64.93 -8.66
C GLN A 321 42.86 64.54 -9.78
N SER A 322 42.42 64.85 -11.01
CA SER A 322 43.12 65.44 -12.18
C SER A 322 43.68 64.56 -13.31
N SER A 323 43.29 64.97 -14.55
CA SER A 323 43.90 64.83 -15.89
C SER A 323 44.43 63.45 -16.33
N GLY A 324 44.21 62.94 -17.53
CA GLY A 324 43.92 63.53 -18.84
C GLY A 324 44.53 62.57 -19.87
N ASP A 325 43.97 62.56 -21.08
CA ASP A 325 44.54 62.08 -22.34
C ASP A 325 44.49 60.57 -22.72
N ASP A 326 43.74 60.36 -23.81
CA ASP A 326 44.11 59.66 -25.05
C ASP A 326 44.22 58.13 -25.15
N ALA A 327 43.23 57.61 -25.91
CA ALA A 327 43.35 56.93 -27.20
C ALA A 327 43.95 55.51 -27.32
N SER A 328 43.25 54.72 -28.16
CA SER A 328 43.70 53.56 -28.96
C SER A 328 44.11 52.31 -28.16
N LEU A 329 43.67 51.08 -28.46
CA LEU A 329 43.37 50.39 -29.71
C LEU A 329 42.44 49.20 -29.41
#